data_AF-A0A5B8V0C3-F1
#
_entry.id   AF-A0A5B8V0C3-F1
#
_cell.length_a   1.000
_cell.length_b   1.000
_cell.length_c   1.000
_cell.angle_alpha   90.00
_cell.angle_beta   90.00
_cell.angle_gamma   90.00
#
_symmetry.space_group_name_H-M   'P 1'
#
loop_
_entity.id
_entity.type
_entity.pdbx_description
1 polymer ?
#
loop_
_entity_poly.entity_id
_entity_poly.type
_entity_poly.pdbx_seq_one_letter_code
_entity_poly.pdbx_strand_id
1 'polypeptide(L)'
;MHLSQSILLYTSLVITAFVSGNYQNTQSTTYNKVTYDEFKKTVDRNKNLLIKNPTTDIGNYLFKLIDEDIYNYWAGTPWGFYGATRQPKTGSIACGYFVTNTLTDLGFKIDRVELAECRSGDMIKKLCVEIRSFYSLNKLNSYLAKQPVNSVFIIGLDFHTGYIVKTATDSYFFHSNYIKKEGVIREKINS
;
A
#
# COMPACT_ATOMS: atom_id res chain seq x y z
N MET A 1 41.45 -24.10 -49.25
CA MET A 1 41.74 -23.94 -47.81
C MET A 1 42.49 -22.64 -47.63
N HIS A 2 41.79 -21.55 -47.30
CA HIS A 2 42.34 -20.32 -46.72
C HIS A 2 41.20 -19.30 -46.62
N LEU A 3 40.87 -18.87 -45.41
CA LEU A 3 40.22 -17.59 -45.16
C LEU A 3 40.90 -16.97 -43.93
N SER A 4 41.34 -15.74 -44.16
CA SER A 4 42.24 -14.91 -43.37
C SER A 4 41.64 -14.46 -42.03
N GLN A 5 42.50 -14.37 -41.02
CA GLN A 5 42.27 -13.55 -39.84
C GLN A 5 42.25 -12.06 -40.22
N SER A 6 41.31 -11.31 -39.67
CA SER A 6 41.42 -9.87 -39.47
C SER A 6 40.69 -9.51 -38.18
N ILE A 7 41.42 -8.81 -37.32
CA ILE A 7 41.10 -8.43 -35.96
C ILE A 7 40.75 -6.91 -35.94
N LEU A 8 39.90 -6.52 -34.97
CA LEU A 8 39.61 -5.17 -34.42
C LEU A 8 38.60 -4.31 -35.22
N LEU A 9 37.57 -3.66 -34.65
CA LEU A 9 37.51 -2.82 -33.44
C LEU A 9 36.09 -2.73 -32.84
N TYR A 10 36.06 -2.36 -31.57
CA TYR A 10 34.93 -2.04 -30.68
C TYR A 10 33.94 -0.99 -31.20
N THR A 11 32.65 -1.19 -30.88
CA THR A 11 31.85 -0.16 -30.19
C THR A 11 30.83 -0.83 -29.27
N SER A 12 31.00 -0.64 -27.97
CA SER A 12 29.97 -0.91 -26.96
C SER A 12 28.69 -0.15 -27.32
N LEU A 13 27.57 -0.86 -27.48
CA LEU A 13 26.27 -0.21 -27.45
C LEU A 13 25.88 -0.05 -25.98
N VAL A 14 26.23 1.11 -25.42
CA VAL A 14 25.69 1.60 -24.16
C VAL A 14 24.23 1.94 -24.40
N ILE A 15 23.31 1.05 -24.01
CA ILE A 15 21.92 1.43 -23.80
C ILE A 15 21.88 2.11 -22.44
N THR A 16 21.89 3.45 -22.45
CA THR A 16 21.57 4.26 -21.28
C THR A 16 20.06 4.13 -21.00
N ALA A 17 19.70 3.19 -20.14
CA ALA A 17 18.44 3.28 -19.41
C ALA A 17 18.64 4.25 -18.24
N PHE A 18 18.34 5.54 -18.47
CA PHE A 18 17.83 6.42 -17.42
C PHE A 18 16.47 5.82 -17.02
N VAL A 19 16.10 5.56 -15.77
CA VAL A 19 16.55 6.02 -14.46
C VAL A 19 16.47 4.80 -13.54
N SER A 20 17.59 4.42 -12.93
CA SER A 20 17.54 3.65 -11.69
C SER A 20 16.73 4.47 -10.70
N GLY A 21 15.52 4.00 -10.40
CA GLY A 21 14.76 4.43 -9.23
C GLY A 21 15.56 4.07 -7.98
N ASN A 22 16.59 4.86 -7.68
CA ASN A 22 17.31 4.84 -6.42
C ASN A 22 16.40 5.45 -5.36
N TYR A 23 15.32 4.76 -5.00
CA TYR A 23 14.72 4.96 -3.70
C TYR A 23 15.61 4.24 -2.69
N GLN A 24 16.63 4.96 -2.23
CA GLN A 24 17.38 4.57 -1.05
C GLN A 24 16.45 4.81 0.16
N ASN A 25 16.03 3.72 0.79
CA ASN A 25 15.37 3.78 2.10
C ASN A 25 16.40 4.23 3.14
N THR A 26 16.59 5.55 3.24
CA THR A 26 17.11 6.14 4.46
C THR A 26 15.97 6.15 5.45
N GLN A 27 16.09 5.29 6.47
CA GLN A 27 15.38 5.36 7.75
C GLN A 27 14.95 6.80 8.06
N SER A 28 13.72 7.15 7.68
CA SER A 28 13.20 8.50 7.87
C SER A 28 12.45 8.53 9.18
N THR A 29 13.23 8.57 10.25
CA THR A 29 12.81 9.16 11.51
C THR A 29 12.62 10.67 11.29
N THR A 30 11.49 11.09 10.71
CA THR A 30 11.08 12.51 10.72
C THR A 30 9.55 12.66 10.60
N TYR A 31 8.92 12.85 11.76
CA TYR A 31 7.77 13.70 12.07
C TYR A 31 6.81 14.07 10.92
N ASN A 32 5.52 13.75 11.10
CA ASN A 32 4.42 14.32 10.32
C ASN A 32 4.52 15.86 10.33
N LYS A 33 4.99 16.44 9.24
CA LYS A 33 5.31 17.87 9.10
C LYS A 33 4.05 18.77 9.09
N VAL A 34 2.87 18.18 8.93
CA VAL A 34 1.56 18.84 8.84
C VAL A 34 0.51 18.02 9.60
N THR A 35 -0.65 18.62 9.84
CA THR A 35 -1.81 17.92 10.44
C THR A 35 -2.44 16.93 9.45
N TYR A 36 -3.22 15.96 9.94
CA TYR A 36 -3.90 15.00 9.06
C TYR A 36 -4.90 15.67 8.10
N ASP A 37 -5.54 16.76 8.53
CA ASP A 37 -6.43 17.53 7.66
C ASP A 37 -5.66 18.28 6.55
N GLU A 38 -4.47 18.80 6.85
CA GLU A 38 -3.59 19.41 5.83
C GLU A 38 -3.01 18.36 4.87
N PHE A 39 -2.72 17.16 5.38
CA PHE A 39 -2.34 16.02 4.55
C PHE A 39 -3.44 15.69 3.53
N LYS A 40 -4.71 15.52 3.96
CA LYS A 40 -5.83 15.25 3.05
C LYS A 40 -5.99 16.33 1.97
N LYS A 41 -5.90 17.60 2.34
CA LYS A 41 -5.92 18.73 1.38
C LYS A 41 -4.77 18.64 0.36
N THR A 42 -3.63 18.08 0.74
CA THR A 42 -2.49 17.89 -0.16
C THR A 42 -2.72 16.73 -1.12
N VAL A 43 -3.33 15.64 -0.65
CA VAL A 43 -3.75 14.52 -1.53
C VAL A 43 -4.74 15.01 -2.59
N ASP A 44 -5.75 15.78 -2.20
CA ASP A 44 -6.75 16.32 -3.14
C ASP A 44 -6.13 17.20 -4.23
N ARG A 45 -5.16 18.06 -3.85
CA ARG A 45 -4.43 18.90 -4.81
C ARG A 45 -3.60 18.06 -5.78
N ASN A 46 -2.87 17.07 -5.26
CA ASN A 46 -1.98 16.22 -6.06
C ASN A 46 -2.76 15.31 -7.00
N LYS A 47 -3.95 14.84 -6.60
CA LYS A 47 -4.81 13.98 -7.43
C LYS A 47 -5.10 14.61 -8.80
N ASN A 48 -5.39 15.91 -8.85
CA ASN A 48 -5.65 16.62 -10.10
C ASN A 48 -4.42 16.72 -11.01
N LEU A 49 -3.22 16.73 -10.42
CA LEU A 49 -1.95 16.76 -11.16
C LEU A 49 -1.60 15.37 -11.72
N LEU A 50 -2.05 14.31 -11.05
CA LEU A 50 -1.69 12.93 -11.39
C LEU A 50 -2.45 12.34 -12.57
N ILE A 51 -3.62 12.89 -12.93
CA ILE A 51 -4.48 12.38 -14.02
C ILE A 51 -3.75 12.28 -15.37
N LYS A 52 -2.71 13.09 -15.59
CA LYS A 52 -1.93 13.11 -16.84
C LYS A 52 -0.73 12.14 -16.84
N ASN A 53 -0.47 11.43 -15.75
CA ASN A 53 0.69 10.55 -15.62
C ASN A 53 0.33 9.09 -15.96
N PRO A 54 1.33 8.26 -16.32
CA PRO A 54 1.14 6.82 -16.47
C PRO A 54 0.56 6.16 -15.23
N THR A 55 -0.22 5.08 -15.41
CA THR A 55 -0.82 4.30 -14.32
C THR A 55 0.21 3.80 -13.31
N THR A 56 1.44 3.54 -13.74
CA THR A 56 2.56 3.14 -12.86
C THR A 56 2.91 4.22 -11.84
N ASP A 57 2.91 5.49 -12.25
CA ASP A 57 3.26 6.62 -11.39
C ASP A 57 2.13 6.89 -10.39
N ILE A 58 0.88 6.75 -10.84
CA ILE A 58 -0.30 6.82 -9.98
C ILE A 58 -0.27 5.68 -8.94
N GLY A 59 0.08 4.46 -9.37
CA GLY A 59 0.22 3.30 -8.48
C GLY A 59 1.32 3.49 -7.44
N ASN A 60 2.50 3.97 -7.85
CA ASN A 60 3.60 4.29 -6.93
C ASN A 60 3.23 5.40 -5.93
N TYR A 61 2.48 6.41 -6.38
CA TYR A 61 2.00 7.47 -5.50
C TYR A 61 1.01 6.93 -4.46
N LEU A 62 0.04 6.11 -4.89
CA LEU A 62 -0.90 5.47 -3.97
C LEU A 62 -0.18 4.55 -2.97
N PHE A 63 0.81 3.79 -3.44
CA PHE A 63 1.64 2.96 -2.56
C PHE A 63 2.32 3.79 -1.49
N LYS A 64 2.97 4.91 -1.86
CA LYS A 64 3.63 5.80 -0.91
C LYS A 64 2.64 6.36 0.13
N LEU A 65 1.48 6.81 -0.33
CA LEU A 65 0.44 7.34 0.57
C LEU A 65 0.02 6.29 1.61
N ILE A 66 -0.15 5.04 1.21
CA ILE A 66 -0.60 3.98 2.14
C ILE A 66 0.55 3.49 3.03
N ASP A 67 1.71 3.16 2.45
CA ASP A 67 2.83 2.54 3.17
C ASP A 67 3.52 3.50 4.14
N GLU A 68 3.64 4.78 3.76
CA GLU A 68 4.36 5.79 4.54
C GLU A 68 3.38 6.74 5.24
N ASP A 69 2.62 7.53 4.49
CA ASP A 69 1.85 8.64 5.07
C ASP A 69 0.73 8.14 6.00
N ILE A 70 -0.19 7.31 5.49
CA ILE A 70 -1.31 6.76 6.25
C ILE A 70 -0.79 5.97 7.45
N TYR A 71 0.29 5.17 7.30
CA TYR A 71 0.91 4.49 8.44
C TYR A 71 1.40 5.47 9.51
N ASN A 72 2.16 6.49 9.14
CA ASN A 72 2.73 7.44 10.10
C ASN A 72 1.66 8.24 10.87
N TYR A 73 0.52 8.53 10.23
CA TYR A 73 -0.61 9.17 10.92
C TYR A 73 -1.36 8.18 11.81
N TRP A 74 -1.72 7.00 11.30
CA TRP A 74 -2.64 6.10 11.97
C TRP A 74 -1.99 5.16 12.98
N ALA A 75 -0.69 4.85 12.86
CA ALA A 75 0.00 3.95 13.78
C ALA A 75 -0.26 4.31 15.25
N GLY A 76 -0.65 3.31 16.04
CA GLY A 76 -1.00 3.45 17.45
C GLY A 76 -2.40 4.02 17.72
N THR A 77 -3.23 4.27 16.70
CA THR A 77 -4.64 4.58 16.93
C THR A 77 -5.33 3.37 17.56
N PRO A 78 -5.94 3.49 18.75
CA PRO A 78 -6.53 2.35 19.45
C PRO A 78 -7.59 1.62 18.63
N TRP A 79 -7.65 0.30 18.80
CA TRP A 79 -8.75 -0.47 18.20
C TRP A 79 -10.03 -0.33 19.03
N GLY A 80 -11.18 -0.35 18.35
CA GLY A 80 -12.49 -0.48 18.98
C GLY A 80 -13.47 -1.18 18.03
N PHE A 81 -14.32 -2.06 18.55
CA PHE A 81 -15.28 -2.81 17.73
C PHE A 81 -16.23 -1.88 16.96
N TYR A 82 -16.74 -0.83 17.63
CA TYR A 82 -17.52 0.25 17.02
C TYR A 82 -16.65 1.48 16.69
N GLY A 83 -15.33 1.30 16.63
CA GLY A 83 -14.40 2.39 16.40
C GLY A 83 -14.59 2.94 14.99
N ALA A 84 -15.02 4.20 14.89
CA ALA A 84 -15.25 4.88 13.62
C ALA A 84 -14.57 6.26 13.55
N THR A 85 -13.55 6.50 14.38
CA THR A 85 -12.86 7.80 14.41
C THR A 85 -12.36 8.18 13.02
N ARG A 86 -12.48 9.46 12.70
CA ARG A 86 -11.94 10.08 11.48
C ARG A 86 -10.61 10.78 11.73
N GLN A 87 -10.16 10.80 12.99
CA GLN A 87 -8.95 11.49 13.41
C GLN A 87 -7.96 10.46 13.97
N PRO A 88 -6.78 10.31 13.34
CA PRO A 88 -5.74 9.42 13.83
C PRO A 88 -5.37 9.72 15.28
N LYS A 89 -5.03 8.68 16.05
CA LYS A 89 -4.60 8.75 17.45
C LYS A 89 -5.63 9.38 18.41
N THR A 90 -6.87 9.58 17.94
CA THR A 90 -7.98 10.14 18.72
C THR A 90 -9.16 9.19 18.65
N GLY A 91 -9.66 8.73 19.80
CA GLY A 91 -10.73 7.73 19.85
C GLY A 91 -10.24 6.35 19.41
N SER A 92 -11.09 5.59 18.71
CA SER A 92 -10.76 4.23 18.27
C SER A 92 -11.24 3.93 16.85
N ILE A 93 -10.63 2.93 16.21
CA ILE A 93 -10.95 2.53 14.84
C ILE A 93 -11.03 1.01 14.66
N ALA A 94 -12.11 0.53 14.05
CA ALA A 94 -12.28 -0.87 13.64
C ALA A 94 -11.52 -1.14 12.33
N CYS A 95 -11.29 -2.41 12.01
CA CYS A 95 -10.53 -2.81 10.82
C CYS A 95 -11.18 -2.37 9.50
N GLY A 96 -12.49 -2.58 9.33
CA GLY A 96 -13.24 -2.11 8.15
C GLY A 96 -13.28 -0.59 8.03
N TYR A 97 -13.44 0.10 9.16
CA TYR A 97 -13.38 1.56 9.22
C TYR A 97 -11.99 2.09 8.92
N PHE A 98 -10.92 1.40 9.31
CA PHE A 98 -9.55 1.78 8.96
C PHE A 98 -9.34 1.78 7.44
N VAL A 99 -9.74 0.72 6.73
CA VAL A 99 -9.63 0.64 5.26
C VAL A 99 -10.50 1.69 4.58
N THR A 100 -11.78 1.79 4.94
CA THR A 100 -12.70 2.71 4.25
C THR A 100 -12.45 4.18 4.58
N ASN A 101 -12.04 4.51 5.80
CA ASN A 101 -11.67 5.88 6.17
C ASN A 101 -10.45 6.34 5.38
N THR A 102 -9.41 5.51 5.31
CA THR A 102 -8.19 5.87 4.60
C THR A 102 -8.43 5.94 3.09
N LEU A 103 -9.17 5.00 2.48
CA LEU A 103 -9.56 5.13 1.07
C LEU A 103 -10.37 6.40 0.78
N THR A 104 -11.37 6.72 1.61
CA THR A 104 -12.14 7.96 1.41
C THR A 104 -11.28 9.21 1.61
N ASP A 105 -10.34 9.20 2.56
CA ASP A 105 -9.37 10.28 2.79
C ASP A 105 -8.36 10.44 1.65
N LEU A 106 -8.07 9.37 0.92
CA LEU A 106 -7.28 9.39 -0.32
C LEU A 106 -8.14 9.74 -1.56
N GLY A 107 -9.40 10.11 -1.36
CA GLY A 107 -10.29 10.63 -2.39
C GLY A 107 -11.03 9.56 -3.21
N PHE A 108 -11.08 8.30 -2.75
CA PHE A 108 -11.94 7.29 -3.36
C PHE A 108 -13.42 7.54 -2.99
N LYS A 109 -14.29 7.50 -4.00
CA LYS A 109 -15.74 7.70 -3.82
C LYS A 109 -16.41 6.36 -3.54
N ILE A 110 -16.57 6.02 -2.27
CA ILE A 110 -17.12 4.74 -1.81
C ILE A 110 -18.12 4.97 -0.67
N ASP A 111 -19.06 4.05 -0.47
CA ASP A 111 -19.92 4.06 0.72
C ASP A 111 -19.11 3.57 1.94
N ARG A 112 -18.59 4.53 2.68
CA ARG A 112 -17.69 4.30 3.82
C ARG A 112 -18.32 3.40 4.89
N VAL A 113 -19.58 3.65 5.25
CA VAL A 113 -20.24 2.97 6.37
C VAL A 113 -20.65 1.57 5.93
N GLU A 114 -21.34 1.48 4.80
CA GLU A 114 -21.83 0.20 4.28
C GLU A 114 -20.66 -0.78 4.07
N LEU A 115 -19.55 -0.31 3.49
CA LEU A 115 -18.38 -1.16 3.27
C LEU A 115 -17.66 -1.52 4.56
N ALA A 116 -17.55 -0.61 5.53
CA ALA A 116 -16.84 -0.88 6.78
C ALA A 116 -17.50 -1.97 7.63
N GLU A 117 -18.83 -2.09 7.53
CA GLU A 117 -19.66 -2.98 8.35
C GLU A 117 -19.97 -4.31 7.64
N CYS A 118 -19.69 -4.42 6.33
CA CYS A 118 -19.91 -5.66 5.59
C CYS A 118 -18.77 -6.69 5.80
N ARG A 119 -19.00 -7.92 5.33
CA ARG A 119 -17.97 -8.97 5.35
C ARG A 119 -16.79 -8.56 4.47
N SER A 120 -15.56 -8.88 4.91
CA SER A 120 -14.34 -8.50 4.19
C SER A 120 -14.33 -8.94 2.71
N GLY A 121 -14.86 -10.13 2.42
CA GLY A 121 -15.02 -10.63 1.06
C GLY A 121 -15.99 -9.81 0.20
N ASP A 122 -17.05 -9.25 0.80
CA ASP A 122 -18.02 -8.40 0.08
C ASP A 122 -17.42 -7.00 -0.17
N MET A 123 -16.66 -6.47 0.79
CA MET A 123 -15.85 -5.26 0.60
C MET A 123 -14.87 -5.45 -0.57
N ILE A 124 -14.11 -6.54 -0.60
CA ILE A 124 -13.14 -6.83 -1.66
C ILE A 124 -13.82 -6.94 -3.03
N LYS A 125 -14.96 -7.64 -3.12
CA LYS A 125 -15.74 -7.76 -4.37
C LYS A 125 -16.23 -6.42 -4.91
N LYS A 126 -16.54 -5.47 -4.03
CA LYS A 126 -16.97 -4.11 -4.42
C LYS A 126 -15.80 -3.21 -4.80
N LEU A 127 -14.63 -3.38 -4.18
CA LEU A 127 -13.49 -2.46 -4.34
C LEU A 127 -12.42 -2.93 -5.33
N CYS A 128 -12.34 -4.23 -5.62
CA CYS A 128 -11.24 -4.83 -6.39
C CYS A 128 -11.75 -5.58 -7.63
N VAL A 129 -10.95 -5.57 -8.70
CA VAL A 129 -11.24 -6.31 -9.95
C VAL A 129 -10.50 -7.64 -10.05
N GLU A 130 -9.27 -7.72 -9.55
CA GLU A 130 -8.48 -8.95 -9.56
C GLU A 130 -8.46 -9.61 -8.18
N ILE A 131 -9.41 -10.52 -7.96
CA ILE A 131 -9.60 -11.19 -6.66
C ILE A 131 -8.95 -12.57 -6.69
N ARG A 132 -8.24 -12.90 -5.61
CA ARG A 132 -7.59 -14.20 -5.38
C ARG A 132 -7.88 -14.63 -3.95
N SER A 133 -8.11 -15.93 -3.76
CA SER A 133 -8.27 -16.55 -2.44
C SER A 133 -7.12 -17.52 -2.20
N PHE A 134 -6.56 -17.46 -0.99
CA PHE A 134 -5.47 -18.34 -0.56
C PHE A 134 -5.88 -19.04 0.72
N TYR A 135 -5.61 -20.35 0.79
CA TYR A 135 -5.92 -21.20 1.95
C TYR A 135 -4.66 -21.56 2.74
N SER A 136 -3.51 -20.95 2.42
CA SER A 136 -2.29 -21.07 3.18
C SER A 136 -1.38 -19.87 2.98
N LEU A 137 -0.60 -19.55 4.02
CA LEU A 137 0.35 -18.45 4.01
C LEU A 137 1.44 -18.65 2.95
N ASN A 138 1.91 -19.87 2.73
CA ASN A 138 2.88 -20.20 1.68
C ASN A 138 2.39 -19.87 0.27
N LYS A 139 1.10 -20.13 -0.02
CA LYS A 139 0.51 -19.79 -1.32
C LYS A 139 0.36 -18.27 -1.49
N LEU A 140 -0.05 -17.57 -0.43
CA LEU A 140 -0.10 -16.11 -0.42
C LEU A 140 1.30 -15.51 -0.63
N ASN A 141 2.31 -15.96 0.11
CA ASN A 141 3.70 -15.49 -0.02
C ASN A 141 4.25 -15.76 -1.43
N SER A 142 3.97 -16.93 -2.00
CA SER A 142 4.36 -17.27 -3.38
C SER A 142 3.69 -16.37 -4.42
N TYR A 143 2.46 -15.93 -4.16
CA TYR A 143 1.77 -14.96 -5.01
C TYR A 143 2.39 -13.56 -4.87
N LEU A 144 2.58 -13.07 -3.64
CA LEU A 144 3.14 -11.76 -3.34
C LEU A 144 4.57 -11.60 -3.87
N ALA A 145 5.38 -12.67 -3.84
CA ALA A 145 6.74 -12.66 -4.38
C ALA A 145 6.81 -12.41 -5.89
N LYS A 146 5.72 -12.66 -6.63
CA LYS A 146 5.62 -12.42 -8.07
C LYS A 146 5.00 -11.07 -8.42
N GLN A 147 4.48 -10.35 -7.42
CA GLN A 147 3.87 -9.05 -7.65
C GLN A 147 4.95 -7.97 -7.80
N PRO A 148 4.65 -6.89 -8.54
CA PRO A 148 5.54 -5.74 -8.62
C PRO A 148 5.90 -5.22 -7.22
N VAL A 149 7.12 -4.72 -7.09
CA VAL A 149 7.51 -3.89 -5.94
C VAL A 149 6.60 -2.66 -5.89
N ASN A 150 6.33 -2.16 -4.69
CA ASN A 150 5.41 -1.04 -4.43
C ASN A 150 3.94 -1.36 -4.76
N SER A 151 3.51 -2.59 -4.46
CA SER A 151 2.12 -2.99 -4.62
C SER A 151 1.35 -2.88 -3.30
N VAL A 152 0.08 -2.47 -3.38
CA VAL A 152 -0.86 -2.50 -2.26
C VAL A 152 -2.06 -3.37 -2.62
N PHE A 153 -2.50 -4.19 -1.69
CA PHE A 153 -3.68 -5.04 -1.80
C PHE A 153 -4.61 -4.78 -0.62
N ILE A 154 -5.92 -4.87 -0.83
CA ILE A 154 -6.86 -5.06 0.27
C ILE A 154 -6.92 -6.56 0.57
N ILE A 155 -6.69 -6.94 1.83
CA ILE A 155 -6.81 -8.32 2.28
C ILE A 155 -7.99 -8.47 3.24
N GLY A 156 -8.74 -9.56 3.06
CA GLY A 156 -9.83 -9.96 3.92
C GLY A 156 -9.55 -11.32 4.54
N LEU A 157 -9.86 -11.42 5.82
CA LEU A 157 -9.97 -12.64 6.62
C LEU A 157 -11.44 -12.77 7.07
N ASP A 158 -11.82 -13.87 7.72
CA ASP A 158 -13.23 -14.16 8.05
C ASP A 158 -13.97 -13.00 8.74
N PHE A 159 -13.32 -12.32 9.68
CA PHE A 159 -13.89 -11.19 10.44
C PHE A 159 -12.92 -10.01 10.55
N HIS A 160 -11.91 -9.96 9.68
CA HIS A 160 -10.86 -8.96 9.75
C HIS A 160 -10.41 -8.50 8.36
N THR A 161 -9.87 -7.29 8.25
CA THR A 161 -9.46 -6.69 6.98
C THR A 161 -8.34 -5.68 7.18
N GLY A 162 -7.61 -5.38 6.12
CA GLY A 162 -6.55 -4.39 6.11
C GLY A 162 -5.87 -4.32 4.74
N TYR A 163 -4.65 -3.80 4.73
CA TYR A 163 -3.81 -3.75 3.54
C TYR A 163 -2.68 -4.77 3.62
N ILE A 164 -2.33 -5.37 2.49
CA ILE A 164 -0.97 -5.89 2.29
C ILE A 164 -0.19 -4.85 1.51
N VAL A 165 0.97 -4.46 2.03
CA VAL A 165 1.94 -3.60 1.35
C VAL A 165 3.18 -4.42 0.99
N LYS A 166 3.49 -4.52 -0.30
CA LYS A 166 4.66 -5.23 -0.84
C LYS A 166 5.76 -4.21 -1.16
N THR A 167 6.81 -4.21 -0.37
CA THR A 167 8.01 -3.39 -0.59
C THR A 167 9.03 -4.14 -1.45
N ALA A 168 10.22 -3.58 -1.66
CA ALA A 168 11.30 -4.28 -2.35
C ALA A 168 11.75 -5.54 -1.61
N THR A 169 11.83 -5.48 -0.28
CA THR A 169 12.40 -6.53 0.55
C THR A 169 11.35 -7.47 1.11
N ASP A 170 10.18 -6.95 1.49
CA ASP A 170 9.24 -7.64 2.37
C ASP A 170 7.78 -7.35 2.01
N SER A 171 6.86 -8.08 2.66
CA SER A 171 5.43 -7.77 2.66
C SER A 171 4.95 -7.58 4.09
N TYR A 172 4.05 -6.63 4.30
CA TYR A 172 3.51 -6.32 5.63
C TYR A 172 1.99 -6.30 5.61
N PHE A 173 1.39 -6.73 6.71
CA PHE A 173 -0.03 -6.57 6.97
C PHE A 173 -0.23 -5.30 7.79
N PHE A 174 -0.98 -4.35 7.22
CA PHE A 174 -1.28 -3.06 7.80
C PHE A 174 -2.76 -2.98 8.13
N HIS A 175 -3.10 -2.96 9.42
CA HIS A 175 -4.48 -3.09 9.88
C HIS A 175 -4.70 -2.47 11.27
N SER A 176 -5.96 -2.27 11.64
CA SER A 176 -6.35 -2.02 13.03
C SER A 176 -6.53 -3.34 13.78
N ASN A 177 -5.54 -3.73 14.59
CA ASN A 177 -5.47 -4.99 15.30
C ASN A 177 -6.42 -5.06 16.50
N TYR A 178 -7.39 -5.98 16.42
CA TYR A 178 -8.33 -6.24 17.51
C TYR A 178 -7.72 -7.10 18.62
N ILE A 179 -6.64 -7.84 18.34
CA ILE A 179 -5.95 -8.67 19.33
C ILE A 179 -5.36 -7.76 20.41
N LYS A 180 -5.72 -8.02 21.66
CA LYS A 180 -5.34 -7.19 22.83
C LYS A 180 -5.67 -5.69 22.68
N LYS A 181 -6.57 -5.34 21.73
CA LYS A 181 -6.92 -3.95 21.37
C LYS A 181 -5.71 -3.09 20.98
N GLU A 182 -4.70 -3.71 20.37
CA GLU A 182 -3.43 -3.05 20.04
C GLU A 182 -3.60 -1.86 19.08
N GLY A 183 -4.63 -1.88 18.23
CA GLY A 183 -4.91 -0.76 17.33
C GLY A 183 -4.12 -0.85 16.05
N VAL A 184 -3.92 0.28 15.40
CA VAL A 184 -3.31 0.32 14.07
C VAL A 184 -1.82 -0.01 14.14
N ILE A 185 -1.44 -1.11 13.50
CA ILE A 185 -0.06 -1.63 13.44
C ILE A 185 0.31 -2.07 12.02
N ARG A 186 1.60 -2.25 11.81
CA ARG A 186 2.18 -2.86 10.61
C ARG A 186 3.05 -4.04 11.05
N GLU A 187 2.64 -5.24 10.69
CA GLU A 187 3.36 -6.47 11.02
C GLU A 187 3.92 -7.13 9.76
N LYS A 188 5.12 -7.71 9.87
CA LYS A 188 5.73 -8.42 8.74
C LYS A 188 4.95 -9.72 8.49
N ILE A 189 4.60 -9.97 7.24
CA ILE A 189 4.01 -11.25 6.84
C ILE A 189 5.17 -12.25 6.79
N ASN A 190 5.34 -13.01 7.87
CA ASN A 190 6.39 -14.02 7.94
C ASN A 190 5.99 -15.26 7.15
N SER A 191 6.96 -15.86 6.47
CA SER A 191 6.95 -17.25 6.01
C SER A 191 7.30 -18.20 7.13
#